data_AF-Q207P3-F1
#
_entry.id   AF-Q207P3-F1
#
_cell.length_a   1.000
_cell.length_b   1.000
_cell.length_c   1.000
_cell.angle_alpha   90.00
_cell.angle_beta   90.00
_cell.angle_gamma   90.00
#
_symmetry.space_group_name_H-M   'P 1'
#
loop_
_entity.id
_entity.type
_entity.pdbx_description
1 polymer ?
#
loop_
_entity_poly.entity_id
_entity_poly.type
_entity_poly.pdbx_seq_one_letter_code
_entity_poly.pdbx_strand_id
1 'polypeptide(L)'
;KTASIKPEVALLDTQDMENMSEDDGWEFVNLGDQQSLGIKTAGLEEKATACQMLVCYAKELKEGFVEYTEQVVKLMVPLLKFYFHDGVRVAAAESMPLLLECAR
;
A
#
# COMPACT_ATOMS: atom_id res chain seq x y z
N LYS A 1 0.69 6.19 10.27
CA LYS A 1 -0.10 4.98 10.66
C LYS A 1 -0.86 4.40 9.47
N THR A 2 -1.60 5.20 8.71
CA THR A 2 -2.35 4.77 7.51
C THR A 2 -1.47 4.12 6.42
N ALA A 3 -0.29 4.68 6.13
CA ALA A 3 0.67 4.08 5.19
C ALA A 3 1.15 2.67 5.58
N SER A 4 0.97 2.24 6.83
CA SER A 4 1.40 0.93 7.34
C SER A 4 0.27 -0.12 7.37
N ILE A 5 -0.95 0.22 6.93
CA ILE A 5 -2.06 -0.73 6.87
C ILE A 5 -1.69 -1.92 5.98
N LYS A 6 -1.99 -3.14 6.45
CA LYS A 6 -1.85 -4.37 5.67
C LYS A 6 -3.21 -4.72 5.08
N PRO A 7 -3.29 -5.09 3.80
CA PRO A 7 -4.53 -5.56 3.19
C PRO A 7 -4.94 -6.87 3.84
N GLU A 8 -6.24 -7.03 4.05
CA GLU A 8 -6.84 -8.31 4.40
C GLU A 8 -7.10 -9.07 3.11
N VAL A 9 -6.69 -10.35 3.08
CA VAL A 9 -6.77 -11.20 1.90
C VAL A 9 -7.42 -12.53 2.29
N ALA A 10 -8.40 -12.97 1.52
CA ALA A 10 -9.11 -14.24 1.70
C ALA A 10 -9.05 -15.07 0.42
N LEU A 11 -8.93 -16.39 0.55
CA LEU A 11 -9.11 -17.34 -0.55
C LEU A 11 -10.45 -18.04 -0.33
N LEU A 12 -11.31 -18.00 -1.33
CA LEU A 12 -12.68 -18.52 -1.26
C LEU A 12 -12.98 -19.35 -2.51
N ASP A 13 -13.85 -20.34 -2.35
CA ASP A 13 -14.43 -21.02 -3.50
C ASP A 13 -15.42 -20.08 -4.19
N THR A 14 -15.56 -20.21 -5.52
CA THR A 14 -16.34 -19.25 -6.34
C THR A 14 -17.82 -19.17 -5.89
N GLN A 15 -18.34 -20.22 -5.26
CA GLN A 15 -19.71 -20.32 -4.76
C GLN A 15 -19.94 -19.54 -3.45
N ASP A 16 -18.88 -19.30 -2.66
CA ASP A 16 -18.98 -18.59 -1.39
C ASP A 16 -18.86 -17.06 -1.54
N MET A 17 -18.56 -16.57 -2.76
CA MET A 17 -18.40 -15.13 -3.04
C MET A 17 -19.69 -14.32 -2.88
N GLU A 18 -20.84 -14.88 -3.28
CA GLU A 18 -22.12 -14.17 -3.30
C GLU A 18 -22.61 -13.77 -1.89
N ASN A 19 -22.09 -14.43 -0.85
CA ASN A 19 -22.47 -14.17 0.55
C ASN A 19 -21.65 -13.04 1.20
N MET A 20 -20.57 -12.56 0.56
CA MET A 20 -19.64 -11.56 1.13
C MET A 20 -19.68 -10.19 0.44
N SER A 21 -20.42 -10.04 -0.67
CA SER A 21 -20.32 -8.86 -1.53
C SER A 21 -21.45 -7.84 -1.30
N GLU A 22 -21.13 -6.77 -0.57
CA GLU A 22 -21.26 -5.34 -0.93
C GLU A 22 -21.10 -4.43 0.31
N ASP A 23 -21.42 -4.93 1.52
CA ASP A 23 -21.43 -4.12 2.75
C ASP A 23 -20.07 -4.02 3.48
N ASP A 24 -19.11 -4.93 3.18
CA ASP A 24 -17.84 -5.05 3.93
C ASP A 24 -16.58 -4.57 3.17
N GLY A 25 -16.72 -4.03 1.95
CA GLY A 25 -15.60 -3.48 1.17
C GLY A 25 -14.60 -4.52 0.65
N TRP A 26 -15.07 -5.72 0.30
CA TRP A 26 -14.30 -6.77 -0.36
C TRP A 26 -14.45 -6.74 -1.88
N GLU A 27 -13.33 -6.83 -2.58
CA GLU A 27 -13.28 -7.05 -4.03
C GLU A 27 -12.67 -8.42 -4.31
N PHE A 28 -13.23 -9.15 -5.29
CA PHE A 28 -12.81 -10.52 -5.58
C PHE A 28 -12.20 -10.63 -6.98
N VAL A 29 -11.09 -11.36 -7.08
CA VAL A 29 -10.41 -11.70 -8.34
C VAL A 29 -10.44 -13.23 -8.50
N ASN A 30 -11.03 -13.72 -9.59
CA ASN A 30 -11.05 -15.15 -9.89
C ASN A 30 -9.67 -15.61 -10.40
N LEU A 31 -9.10 -16.63 -9.77
CA LEU A 31 -7.77 -17.17 -10.07
C LEU A 31 -7.82 -18.39 -11.01
N GLY A 32 -9.00 -18.88 -11.37
CA GLY A 32 -9.20 -20.16 -12.05
C GLY A 32 -9.43 -21.30 -11.07
N ASP A 33 -9.72 -22.51 -11.59
CA ASP A 33 -9.95 -23.73 -10.78
C ASP A 33 -10.99 -23.60 -9.65
N GLN A 34 -12.02 -22.78 -9.87
CA GLN A 34 -13.06 -22.43 -8.91
C GLN A 34 -12.56 -21.68 -7.65
N GLN A 35 -11.36 -21.11 -7.67
CA GLN A 35 -10.81 -20.32 -6.57
C GLN A 35 -10.86 -18.82 -6.87
N SER A 36 -11.19 -18.04 -5.85
CA SER A 36 -11.24 -16.58 -5.89
C SER A 36 -10.43 -15.97 -4.74
N LEU A 37 -9.72 -14.88 -5.03
CA LEU A 37 -8.99 -14.06 -4.09
C LEU A 37 -9.83 -12.85 -3.71
N GLY A 38 -10.29 -12.78 -2.47
CA GLY A 38 -10.88 -11.59 -1.88
C GLY A 38 -9.81 -10.65 -1.34
N ILE A 39 -9.91 -9.37 -1.65
CA ILE A 39 -9.07 -8.30 -1.11
C ILE A 39 -10.00 -7.27 -0.48
N LYS A 40 -9.77 -6.94 0.79
CA LYS A 40 -10.49 -5.83 1.43
C LYS A 40 -9.85 -4.52 1.00
N THR A 41 -10.55 -3.76 0.14
CA THR A 41 -10.00 -2.55 -0.47
C THR A 41 -10.19 -1.31 0.41
N ALA A 42 -11.00 -1.41 1.46
CA ALA A 42 -11.11 -0.39 2.50
C ALA A 42 -9.74 0.00 3.06
N GLY A 43 -9.36 1.28 2.95
CA GLY A 43 -8.08 1.79 3.46
C GLY A 43 -6.94 1.79 2.45
N LEU A 44 -7.08 1.19 1.26
CA LEU A 44 -6.00 1.14 0.27
C LEU A 44 -5.75 2.50 -0.40
N GLU A 45 -6.81 3.26 -0.69
CA GLU A 45 -6.70 4.61 -1.24
C GLU A 45 -6.10 5.58 -0.21
N GLU A 46 -6.53 5.49 1.05
CA GLU A 46 -5.98 6.28 2.14
C GLU A 46 -4.51 5.92 2.40
N LYS A 47 -4.14 4.65 2.23
CA LYS A 47 -2.75 4.19 2.29
C LYS A 47 -1.93 4.80 1.14
N ALA A 48 -2.44 4.80 -0.09
CA ALA A 48 -1.77 5.41 -1.24
C ALA A 48 -1.56 6.92 -1.04
N THR A 49 -2.62 7.63 -0.63
CA THR A 49 -2.56 9.05 -0.28
C THR A 49 -1.51 9.33 0.81
N ALA A 50 -1.48 8.52 1.87
CA ALA A 50 -0.49 8.67 2.93
C ALA A 50 0.95 8.39 2.46
N CYS A 51 1.16 7.43 1.55
CA CYS A 51 2.47 7.20 0.95
C CYS A 51 2.92 8.39 0.09
N GLN A 52 2.00 8.97 -0.69
CA GLN A 52 2.30 10.15 -1.50
C GLN A 52 2.65 11.36 -0.63
N MET A 53 1.97 11.54 0.50
CA MET A 53 2.34 12.59 1.44
C MET A 53 3.77 12.44 1.99
N LEU A 54 4.22 11.21 2.27
CA LEU A 54 5.59 10.97 2.70
C LEU A 54 6.61 11.33 1.61
N VAL A 55 6.28 11.07 0.33
CA VAL A 55 7.08 11.52 -0.82
C VAL A 55 7.18 13.05 -0.84
N CYS A 56 6.04 13.75 -0.71
CA CYS A 56 6.00 15.21 -0.66
C CYS A 56 6.84 15.76 0.51
N TYR A 57 6.72 15.20 1.71
CA TYR A 57 7.50 15.67 2.86
C TYR A 57 9.00 15.46 2.68
N ALA A 58 9.43 14.29 2.20
CA ALA A 58 10.84 14.05 1.91
C ALA A 58 11.38 15.05 0.86
N LYS A 59 10.59 15.33 -0.18
CA LYS A 59 10.95 16.28 -1.24
C LYS A 59 11.08 17.72 -0.76
N GLU A 60 10.11 18.20 0.03
CA GLU A 60 10.05 19.60 0.44
C GLU A 60 10.95 19.90 1.63
N LEU A 61 11.09 18.96 2.58
CA LEU A 61 11.86 19.18 3.81
C LEU A 61 13.35 18.81 3.67
N LYS A 62 13.71 17.90 2.75
CA LYS A 62 15.09 17.48 2.47
C LYS A 62 15.83 17.08 3.76
N GLU A 63 16.96 17.73 4.09
CA GLU A 63 17.73 17.51 5.31
C GLU A 63 16.87 17.65 6.59
N GLY A 64 15.81 18.47 6.56
CA GLY A 64 14.86 18.59 7.67
C GLY A 64 13.99 17.33 7.89
N PHE A 65 14.05 16.34 7.01
CA PHE A 65 13.37 15.05 7.12
C PHE A 65 14.27 13.93 7.67
N VAL A 66 15.53 14.22 8.00
CA VAL A 66 16.54 13.20 8.37
C VAL A 66 16.10 12.31 9.53
N GLU A 67 15.48 12.88 10.57
CA GLU A 67 15.02 12.14 11.76
C GLU A 67 13.96 11.07 11.44
N TYR A 68 13.23 11.23 10.34
CA TYR A 68 12.16 10.31 9.91
C TYR A 68 12.65 9.31 8.85
N THR A 69 13.82 9.55 8.27
CA THR A 69 14.27 8.85 7.05
C THR A 69 14.40 7.35 7.27
N GLU A 70 15.03 6.90 8.36
CA GLU A 70 15.17 5.47 8.65
C GLU A 70 13.82 4.75 8.78
N GLN A 71 12.87 5.38 9.50
CA GLN A 71 11.53 4.82 9.69
C GLN A 71 10.78 4.73 8.36
N VAL A 72 10.86 5.76 7.52
CA VAL A 72 10.16 5.82 6.24
C VAL A 72 10.79 4.84 5.25
N VAL A 73 12.11 4.67 5.21
CA VAL A 73 12.76 3.63 4.39
C VAL A 73 12.29 2.23 4.78
N LYS A 74 12.28 1.91 6.08
CA LYS A 74 11.77 0.61 6.58
C LYS A 74 10.31 0.36 6.20
N LEU A 75 9.52 1.42 6.07
CA LEU A 75 8.14 1.35 5.61
C LEU A 75 8.02 1.19 4.09
N MET A 76 8.75 1.98 3.30
CA MET A 76 8.60 2.07 1.85
C MET A 76 9.22 0.90 1.09
N VAL A 77 10.33 0.32 1.57
CA VAL A 77 11.02 -0.77 0.86
C VAL A 77 10.11 -2.00 0.65
N PRO A 78 9.36 -2.50 1.65
CA PRO A 78 8.39 -3.58 1.43
C PRO A 78 7.26 -3.21 0.46
N LEU A 79 6.90 -1.92 0.37
CA LEU A 79 5.79 -1.44 -0.45
C LEU A 79 6.09 -1.47 -1.96
N LEU A 80 7.36 -1.62 -2.36
CA LEU A 80 7.73 -1.90 -3.75
C LEU A 80 7.10 -3.19 -4.29
N LYS A 81 6.79 -4.15 -3.41
CA LYS A 81 6.12 -5.42 -3.73
C LYS A 81 4.63 -5.42 -3.35
N PHE A 82 4.04 -4.24 -3.17
CA PHE A 82 2.62 -4.12 -2.80
C PHE A 82 1.71 -4.25 -4.03
N TYR A 83 1.36 -5.47 -4.42
CA TYR A 83 0.62 -5.73 -5.66
C TYR A 83 -0.84 -5.25 -5.66
N PHE A 84 -1.37 -4.84 -4.51
CA PHE A 84 -2.80 -4.53 -4.33
C PHE A 84 -3.17 -3.08 -4.64
N HIS A 85 -2.18 -2.19 -4.85
CA HIS A 85 -2.46 -0.80 -5.21
C HIS A 85 -1.25 -0.16 -5.91
N ASP A 86 -1.42 0.28 -7.15
CA ASP A 86 -0.33 0.84 -7.96
C ASP A 86 0.21 2.15 -7.40
N GLY A 87 -0.67 3.04 -6.93
CA GLY A 87 -0.27 4.29 -6.29
C GLY A 87 0.67 4.09 -5.09
N VAL A 88 0.53 3.00 -4.34
CA VAL A 88 1.43 2.67 -3.23
C VAL A 88 2.80 2.28 -3.75
N ARG A 89 2.88 1.46 -4.81
CA ARG A 89 4.15 1.03 -5.43
C ARG A 89 4.89 2.20 -6.06
N VAL A 90 4.16 3.07 -6.77
CA VAL A 90 4.71 4.28 -7.39
C VAL A 90 5.27 5.22 -6.33
N ALA A 91 4.49 5.56 -5.29
CA ALA A 91 4.96 6.40 -4.20
C ALA A 91 6.19 5.81 -3.48
N ALA A 92 6.20 4.49 -3.25
CA ALA A 92 7.36 3.82 -2.68
C ALA A 92 8.60 3.97 -3.56
N ALA A 93 8.50 3.75 -4.87
CA ALA A 93 9.60 3.89 -5.82
C ALA A 93 10.11 5.34 -5.90
N GLU A 94 9.19 6.32 -5.99
CA GLU A 94 9.52 7.75 -6.02
C GLU A 94 10.23 8.22 -4.75
N SER A 95 9.88 7.66 -3.59
CA SER A 95 10.49 8.03 -2.31
C SER A 95 11.97 7.65 -2.20
N MET A 96 12.43 6.61 -2.91
CA MET A 96 13.77 6.03 -2.74
C MET A 96 14.91 7.05 -2.95
N PRO A 97 14.99 7.77 -4.09
CA PRO A 97 16.04 8.77 -4.28
C PRO A 97 15.92 9.93 -3.28
N LEU A 98 14.69 10.36 -2.95
CA LEU A 98 14.45 11.48 -2.04
C LEU A 98 14.94 11.16 -0.62
N LEU A 99 14.68 9.94 -0.14
CA LEU A 99 15.13 9.49 1.17
C LEU A 99 16.66 9.37 1.25
N LEU A 100 17.32 9.01 0.15
CA LEU A 100 18.79 9.05 0.08
C LEU A 100 19.33 10.48 0.14
N GLU A 101 18.63 11.44 -0.46
CA GLU A 101 18.97 12.87 -0.37
C GLU A 101 18.75 13.44 1.03
N CYS A 102 17.70 13.01 1.74
CA CYS A 102 17.41 13.43 3.12
C CYS A 102 18.46 12.96 4.13
N ALA A 103 19.14 11.85 3.85
CA ALA A 103 20.18 11.26 4.71
C ALA A 103 21.61 11.73 4.37
N ARG A 104 21.75 12.71 3.47
CA ARG A 104 23.06 13.29 3.14
C ARG A 104 23.63 14.14 4.27
#